data_AF-A0A414PVG9-F1
#
_entry.id   AF-A0A414PVG9-F1
#
_cell.length_a   1.000
_cell.length_b   1.000
_cell.length_c   1.000
_cell.angle_alpha   90.00
_cell.angle_beta   90.00
_cell.angle_gamma   90.00
#
_symmetry.space_group_name_H-M   'P 1'
#
loop_
_entity.id
_entity.type
_entity.pdbx_description
1 polymer ?
#
loop_
_entity_poly.entity_id
_entity_poly.type
_entity_poly.pdbx_seq_one_letter_code
_entity_poly.pdbx_strand_id
1 'polypeptide(L)'
;MERRIYNEKGKLEKTIISNNNVSETLYFYSSGEIFCRKLIDIKNEEEYIEYFSKKGDTITKLKNNYNWDYRVIFDINSRRYLKLREKKLYYNGRIYFGRVRYYSGAFLIEESYNRDGKLNGLSKISHYEEGIISEINWKNGIIILKNNDE
;
A
#
# COMPACT_ATOMS: atom_id res chain seq x y z
N MET A 1 21.91 10.72 7.20
CA MET A 1 22.28 10.36 5.82
C MET A 1 21.10 10.64 4.91
N GLU A 2 21.34 11.20 3.73
CA GLU A 2 20.32 11.39 2.69
C GLU A 2 20.73 10.62 1.44
N ARG A 3 19.79 9.93 0.80
CA ARG A 3 19.96 9.24 -0.47
C ARG A 3 18.81 9.60 -1.41
N ARG A 4 19.15 10.07 -2.60
CA ARG A 4 18.20 10.34 -3.69
C ARG A 4 18.31 9.25 -4.75
N ILE A 5 17.17 8.81 -5.25
CA ILE A 5 17.03 7.78 -6.29
C ILE A 5 16.22 8.40 -7.42
N TYR A 6 16.76 8.28 -8.63
CA TYR A 6 16.19 8.83 -9.85
C TYR A 6 15.79 7.68 -10.76
N ASN A 7 14.69 7.85 -11.49
CA ASN A 7 14.26 6.88 -12.49
C ASN A 7 15.15 6.95 -13.75
N GLU A 8 14.92 6.05 -14.71
CA GLU A 8 15.68 5.95 -15.97
C GLU A 8 15.65 7.25 -16.82
N LYS A 9 14.66 8.13 -16.58
CA LYS A 9 14.52 9.42 -17.25
C LYS A 9 15.19 10.58 -16.48
N GLY A 10 15.94 10.27 -15.43
CA GLY A 10 16.65 11.25 -14.58
C GLY A 10 15.74 12.06 -13.66
N LYS A 11 14.46 11.69 -13.50
CA LYS A 11 13.54 12.38 -12.57
C LYS A 11 13.65 11.78 -11.18
N LEU A 12 13.55 12.61 -10.15
CA LEU A 12 13.58 12.16 -8.75
C LEU A 12 12.35 11.28 -8.49
N GLU A 13 12.58 10.04 -8.07
CA GLU A 13 11.54 9.06 -7.81
C GLU A 13 11.36 8.84 -6.30
N LYS A 14 12.49 8.81 -5.58
CA LYS A 14 12.50 8.48 -4.15
C LYS A 14 13.63 9.19 -3.41
N THR A 15 13.32 9.68 -2.22
CA THR A 15 14.31 10.20 -1.28
C THR A 15 14.21 9.42 0.02
N ILE A 16 15.36 9.02 0.58
CA ILE A 16 15.47 8.36 1.88
C ILE A 16 16.34 9.23 2.77
N ILE A 17 15.80 9.66 3.90
CA ILE A 17 16.49 10.44 4.92
C ILE A 17 16.50 9.59 6.18
N SER A 18 17.68 9.33 6.72
CA SER A 18 17.84 8.57 7.96
C SER A 18 18.68 9.35 8.95
N ASN A 19 18.21 9.43 10.19
CA ASN A 19 18.95 9.98 11.31
C ASN A 19 18.70 9.13 12.55
N ASN A 20 19.75 8.45 13.02
CA ASN A 20 19.73 7.58 14.19
C ASN A 20 18.52 6.61 14.15
N ASN A 21 17.46 6.93 14.90
CA ASN A 21 16.28 6.09 15.09
C ASN A 21 15.09 6.44 14.18
N VAL A 22 15.21 7.51 13.38
CA VAL A 22 14.13 7.97 12.51
C VAL A 22 14.55 7.81 11.05
N SER A 23 13.68 7.20 10.26
CA SER A 23 13.82 7.15 8.80
C SER A 23 12.58 7.73 8.13
N GLU A 24 12.80 8.59 7.15
CA GLU A 24 11.79 9.15 6.28
C GLU A 24 12.05 8.70 4.85
N THR A 25 11.01 8.23 4.19
CA THR A 25 11.03 7.87 2.78
C THR A 25 9.94 8.65 2.06
N LEU A 26 10.33 9.37 1.01
CA LEU A 26 9.46 10.11 0.13
C LEU A 26 9.44 9.43 -1.24
N TYR A 27 8.26 9.28 -1.82
CA TYR A 27 8.04 8.89 -3.21
C TYR A 27 7.41 10.07 -3.95
N PHE A 28 7.82 10.29 -5.20
CA PHE A 28 7.43 11.47 -5.96
C PHE A 28 6.73 11.09 -7.26
N TYR A 29 5.71 11.85 -7.63
CA TYR A 29 5.21 11.83 -8.99
C TYR A 29 6.25 12.38 -9.96
N SER A 30 6.14 12.01 -11.22
CA SER A 30 6.93 12.55 -12.32
C SER A 30 6.77 14.06 -12.54
N SER A 31 5.75 14.68 -11.93
CA SER A 31 5.58 16.14 -11.84
C SER A 31 6.45 16.80 -10.77
N GLY A 32 7.02 16.03 -9.84
CA GLY A 32 7.78 16.52 -8.68
C GLY A 32 6.97 16.59 -7.38
N GLU A 33 5.64 16.47 -7.46
CA GLU A 33 4.78 16.42 -6.27
C GLU A 33 5.00 15.14 -5.46
N ILE A 34 4.86 15.21 -4.14
CA ILE A 34 4.98 14.03 -3.27
C ILE A 34 3.77 13.12 -3.52
N PHE A 35 4.01 11.83 -3.71
CA PHE A 35 2.98 10.80 -3.75
C PHE A 35 2.76 10.16 -2.39
N CYS A 36 3.86 9.77 -1.73
CA CYS A 36 3.82 9.06 -0.47
C CYS A 36 4.95 9.52 0.43
N ARG A 37 4.63 9.75 1.70
CA ARG A 37 5.60 10.01 2.76
C ARG A 37 5.45 8.93 3.81
N LYS A 38 6.53 8.21 4.08
CA LYS A 38 6.62 7.20 5.12
C LYS A 38 7.66 7.62 6.15
N LEU A 39 7.25 7.75 7.41
CA LEU A 39 8.12 8.01 8.54
C LEU A 39 8.11 6.79 9.46
N ILE A 40 9.28 6.30 9.85
CA ILE A 40 9.44 5.23 10.83
C ILE A 40 10.28 5.80 11.97
N ASP A 41 9.73 5.79 13.18
CA ASP A 41 10.44 6.05 14.42
C ASP A 41 10.64 4.72 15.14
N ILE A 42 11.86 4.20 15.07
CA ILE A 42 12.24 2.91 15.65
C ILE A 42 12.17 2.95 17.17
N LYS A 43 12.49 4.10 17.79
CA LYS A 43 12.53 4.22 19.25
C LYS A 43 11.13 4.12 19.86
N ASN A 44 10.16 4.74 19.21
CA ASN A 44 8.77 4.73 19.65
C ASN A 44 7.93 3.62 18.99
N GLU A 45 8.54 2.82 18.12
CA GLU A 45 7.90 1.76 17.33
C GLU A 45 6.74 2.26 16.46
N GLU A 46 6.81 3.52 16.01
CA GLU A 46 5.74 4.16 15.26
C GLU A 46 6.06 4.23 13.76
N GLU A 47 5.06 3.94 12.94
CA GLU A 47 5.10 4.14 11.51
C GLU A 47 3.96 5.08 11.11
N TYR A 48 4.30 6.17 10.42
CA TYR A 48 3.34 7.09 9.82
C TYR A 48 3.44 7.00 8.31
N ILE A 49 2.30 6.88 7.63
CA ILE A 49 2.23 6.89 6.17
C ILE A 49 1.21 7.90 5.72
N GLU A 50 1.61 8.83 4.87
CA GLU A 50 0.73 9.80 4.23
C GLU A 50 0.73 9.57 2.72
N TYR A 51 -0.46 9.55 2.12
CA TYR A 51 -0.61 9.48 0.67
C TYR A 51 -1.25 10.76 0.16
N PHE A 52 -0.80 11.21 -1.00
CA PHE A 52 -1.19 12.48 -1.61
C PHE A 52 -1.66 12.28 -3.05
N SER A 53 -2.53 13.16 -3.52
CA SER A 53 -2.96 13.23 -4.90
C SER A 53 -1.89 13.90 -5.77
N LYS A 54 -2.01 13.79 -7.10
CA LYS A 54 -1.15 14.52 -8.05
C LYS A 54 -1.23 16.05 -7.92
N LYS A 55 -2.22 16.58 -7.20
CA LYS A 55 -2.39 18.00 -6.91
C LYS A 55 -1.82 18.41 -5.55
N GLY A 56 -1.27 17.46 -4.78
CA GLY A 56 -0.77 17.69 -3.42
C GLY A 56 -1.82 17.50 -2.31
N ASP A 57 -3.08 17.21 -2.64
CA ASP A 57 -4.13 16.99 -1.64
C ASP A 57 -3.86 15.72 -0.84
N THR A 58 -4.01 15.76 0.50
CA THR A 58 -3.92 14.54 1.32
C THR A 58 -5.08 13.59 1.01
N ILE A 59 -4.76 12.35 0.63
CA ILE A 59 -5.72 11.27 0.45
C ILE A 59 -6.03 10.61 1.80
N THR A 60 -4.99 10.25 2.55
CA THR A 60 -5.13 9.61 3.86
C THR A 60 -3.84 9.72 4.67
N LYS A 61 -3.96 9.56 5.99
CA LYS A 61 -2.85 9.43 6.93
C LYS A 61 -3.07 8.18 7.77
N LEU A 62 -2.05 7.34 7.86
CA LEU A 62 -2.05 6.08 8.58
C LEU A 62 -1.04 6.18 9.72
N LYS A 63 -1.42 5.69 10.89
CA LYS A 63 -0.54 5.47 12.02
C LYS A 63 -0.57 3.98 12.36
N ASN A 64 0.58 3.34 12.22
CA ASN A 64 0.82 1.94 12.55
C ASN A 64 1.85 1.84 13.67
N ASN A 65 1.87 0.70 14.35
CA ASN A 65 2.99 0.30 15.18
C ASN A 65 3.78 -0.77 14.42
N TYR A 66 5.10 -0.59 14.27
CA TYR A 66 5.93 -1.48 13.46
C TYR A 66 6.05 -2.90 14.02
N ASN A 67 5.88 -3.05 15.34
CA ASN A 67 5.97 -4.32 16.06
C ASN A 67 4.63 -5.02 16.26
N TRP A 68 3.53 -4.43 15.78
CA TRP A 68 2.22 -5.06 15.85
C TRP A 68 2.00 -5.99 14.66
N ASP A 69 1.26 -7.06 14.91
CA ASP A 69 0.97 -8.11 13.92
C ASP A 69 -0.07 -7.69 12.86
N TYR A 70 -0.43 -6.42 12.83
CA TYR A 70 -1.37 -5.85 11.88
C TYR A 70 -0.91 -4.48 11.38
N ARG A 71 -1.37 -4.13 10.18
CA ARG A 71 -1.27 -2.77 9.63
C ARG A 71 -2.64 -2.18 9.37
N VAL A 72 -2.80 -0.89 9.59
CA VAL A 72 -3.96 -0.12 9.14
C VAL A 72 -3.78 0.19 7.66
N ILE A 73 -4.84 -0.04 6.88
CA ILE A 73 -4.97 0.41 5.50
C ILE A 73 -6.18 1.35 5.40
N PHE A 74 -6.19 2.17 4.37
CA PHE A 74 -7.36 2.97 3.99
C PHE A 74 -7.92 2.43 2.68
N ASP A 75 -9.11 1.84 2.72
CA ASP A 75 -9.84 1.43 1.53
C ASP A 75 -10.46 2.68 0.87
N ILE A 76 -9.92 3.03 -0.29
CA ILE A 76 -10.29 4.19 -1.10
C ILE A 76 -11.75 4.06 -1.56
N ASN A 77 -12.21 2.84 -1.86
CA ASN A 77 -13.57 2.62 -2.37
C ASN A 77 -14.62 2.95 -1.32
N SER A 78 -14.48 2.38 -0.11
CA SER A 78 -15.45 2.60 0.97
C SER A 78 -15.11 3.78 1.89
N ARG A 79 -13.94 4.39 1.72
CA ARG A 79 -13.37 5.43 2.60
C ARG A 79 -13.26 4.99 4.07
N ARG A 80 -12.93 3.72 4.29
CA ARG A 80 -12.81 3.12 5.63
C ARG A 80 -11.38 2.74 5.95
N TYR A 81 -11.03 2.87 7.22
CA TYR A 81 -9.82 2.28 7.76
C TYR A 81 -10.08 0.83 8.12
N LEU A 82 -9.26 -0.08 7.60
CA LEU A 82 -9.32 -1.51 7.86
C LEU A 82 -8.02 -1.96 8.52
N LYS A 83 -8.09 -2.97 9.39
CA LYS A 83 -6.90 -3.65 9.90
C LYS A 83 -6.60 -4.86 9.02
N LEU A 84 -5.42 -4.91 8.42
CA LEU A 84 -4.90 -6.09 7.75
C LEU A 84 -4.02 -6.87 8.74
N ARG A 85 -4.44 -8.09 9.08
CA ARG A 85 -3.74 -9.02 9.97
C ARG A 85 -3.79 -10.40 9.34
N GLU A 86 -2.65 -11.10 9.24
CA GLU A 86 -2.59 -12.46 8.66
C GLU A 86 -3.30 -12.61 7.30
N LYS A 87 -3.12 -11.63 6.40
CA LYS A 87 -3.78 -11.58 5.07
C LYS A 87 -5.32 -11.51 5.11
N LYS A 88 -5.92 -11.16 6.26
CA LYS A 88 -7.36 -10.91 6.41
C LYS A 88 -7.61 -9.46 6.77
N LEU A 89 -8.73 -8.94 6.30
CA LEU A 89 -9.17 -7.59 6.62
C LEU A 89 -10.22 -7.61 7.72
N TYR A 90 -10.11 -6.64 8.62
CA TYR A 90 -11.04 -6.45 9.72
C TYR A 90 -11.55 -5.02 9.76
N TYR A 91 -12.85 -4.87 9.99
CA TYR A 91 -13.50 -3.59 10.26
C TYR A 91 -14.24 -3.72 11.59
N ASN A 92 -13.93 -2.84 12.55
CA ASN A 92 -14.50 -2.88 13.90
C ASN A 92 -14.44 -4.28 14.56
N GLY A 93 -13.30 -4.97 14.40
CA GLY A 93 -13.06 -6.29 14.99
C GLY A 93 -13.70 -7.47 14.26
N ARG A 94 -14.47 -7.24 13.19
CA ARG A 94 -15.12 -8.30 12.40
C ARG A 94 -14.42 -8.48 11.05
N ILE A 95 -14.43 -9.70 10.53
CA ILE A 95 -13.92 -9.99 9.18
C ILE A 95 -14.66 -9.11 8.17
N TYR A 96 -13.87 -8.39 7.37
CA TYR A 96 -14.34 -7.63 6.23
C TYR A 96 -14.25 -8.50 4.97
N PHE A 97 -15.26 -8.39 4.12
CA PHE A 97 -15.35 -9.08 2.84
C PHE A 97 -15.83 -8.11 1.77
N GLY A 98 -15.59 -8.44 0.50
CA GLY A 98 -15.84 -7.59 -0.64
C GLY A 98 -14.56 -7.05 -1.27
N ARG A 99 -14.72 -6.12 -2.22
CA ARG A 99 -13.61 -5.52 -2.98
C ARG A 99 -13.04 -4.32 -2.24
N VAL A 100 -11.73 -4.27 -2.12
CA VAL A 100 -10.98 -3.15 -1.55
C VAL A 100 -9.97 -2.60 -2.53
N ARG A 101 -9.63 -1.32 -2.34
CA ARG A 101 -8.59 -0.62 -3.11
C ARG A 101 -7.78 0.26 -2.17
N TYR A 102 -6.50 -0.01 -2.00
CA TYR A 102 -5.68 0.68 -1.00
C TYR A 102 -4.24 0.83 -1.45
N TYR A 103 -3.55 1.85 -0.95
CA TYR A 103 -2.13 2.05 -1.20
C TYR A 103 -1.26 1.26 -0.22
N SER A 104 -0.13 0.74 -0.72
CA SER A 104 0.92 0.06 0.04
C SER A 104 2.29 0.44 -0.52
N GLY A 105 2.92 1.47 0.05
CA GLY A 105 4.18 2.02 -0.48
C GLY A 105 3.97 2.66 -1.84
N ALA A 106 4.78 2.31 -2.83
CA ALA A 106 4.64 2.77 -4.22
C ALA A 106 3.49 2.09 -5.00
N PHE A 107 2.70 1.23 -4.36
CA PHE A 107 1.72 0.42 -5.07
C PHE A 107 0.29 0.75 -4.69
N LEU A 108 -0.60 0.66 -5.67
CA LEU A 108 -2.04 0.60 -5.50
C LEU A 108 -2.47 -0.87 -5.65
N ILE A 109 -3.12 -1.39 -4.62
CA ILE A 109 -3.58 -2.78 -4.55
C ILE A 109 -5.10 -2.79 -4.66
N GLU A 110 -5.62 -3.61 -5.56
CA GLU A 110 -7.06 -3.90 -5.69
C GLU A 110 -7.28 -5.40 -5.50
N GLU A 111 -8.10 -5.78 -4.51
CA GLU A 111 -8.30 -7.17 -4.11
C GLU A 111 -9.75 -7.41 -3.72
N SER A 112 -10.18 -8.68 -3.73
CA SER A 112 -11.52 -9.08 -3.30
C SER A 112 -11.43 -10.21 -2.28
N TYR A 113 -12.26 -10.13 -1.24
CA TYR A 113 -12.26 -11.04 -0.10
C TYR A 113 -13.63 -11.73 0.03
N ASN A 114 -13.65 -13.05 0.26
CA ASN A 114 -14.87 -13.79 0.54
C ASN A 114 -15.31 -13.61 2.01
N ARG A 115 -16.45 -14.20 2.41
CA ARG A 115 -17.01 -14.08 3.77
C ARG A 115 -16.11 -14.67 4.87
N ASP A 116 -15.18 -15.54 4.52
CA ASP A 116 -14.18 -16.11 5.44
C ASP A 116 -12.90 -15.23 5.55
N GLY A 117 -12.88 -14.10 4.84
CA GLY A 117 -11.74 -13.18 4.78
C GLY A 117 -10.60 -13.67 3.88
N LYS A 118 -10.85 -14.62 2.98
CA LYS A 118 -9.84 -15.12 2.04
C LYS A 118 -9.92 -14.39 0.71
N LEU A 119 -8.77 -14.17 0.06
CA LEU A 119 -8.72 -13.63 -1.31
C LEU A 119 -9.57 -14.50 -2.27
N ASN A 120 -10.43 -13.84 -3.04
CA ASN A 120 -11.37 -14.50 -3.94
C ASN A 120 -11.76 -13.57 -5.09
N GLY A 121 -11.22 -13.84 -6.28
CA GLY A 121 -11.33 -13.01 -7.46
C GLY A 121 -9.97 -12.49 -7.94
N LEU A 122 -10.01 -11.52 -8.86
CA LEU A 122 -8.82 -10.91 -9.43
C LEU A 122 -8.20 -9.90 -8.46
N SER A 123 -6.91 -10.07 -8.17
CA SER A 123 -6.08 -9.07 -7.52
C SER A 123 -5.26 -8.32 -8.57
N LYS A 124 -5.18 -7.00 -8.46
CA LYS A 124 -4.33 -6.15 -9.30
C LYS A 124 -3.36 -5.37 -8.44
N ILE A 125 -2.10 -5.38 -8.85
CA ILE A 125 -1.05 -4.56 -8.26
C ILE A 125 -0.60 -3.59 -9.33
N SER A 126 -0.72 -2.30 -9.03
CA SER A 126 -0.31 -1.24 -9.93
C SER A 126 0.75 -0.38 -9.27
N HIS A 127 1.79 -0.01 -10.02
CA HIS A 127 2.64 1.09 -9.62
C HIS A 127 1.85 2.41 -9.71
N TYR A 128 2.08 3.34 -8.78
CA TYR A 128 1.30 4.58 -8.67
C TYR A 128 1.38 5.49 -9.92
N GLU A 129 2.39 5.30 -10.78
CA GLU A 129 2.50 6.01 -12.08
C GLU A 129 2.59 5.12 -13.31
N GLU A 130 3.05 3.87 -13.21
CA GLU A 130 3.31 3.02 -14.39
C GLU A 130 2.13 2.13 -14.77
N GLY A 131 1.07 2.12 -13.96
CA GLY A 131 -0.10 1.28 -14.19
C GLY A 131 0.08 -0.13 -13.64
N ILE A 132 -0.64 -1.09 -14.23
CA ILE A 132 -0.72 -2.47 -13.73
C ILE A 132 0.60 -3.19 -13.98
N ILE A 133 1.19 -3.77 -12.92
CA ILE A 133 2.42 -4.57 -12.98
C ILE A 133 2.18 -6.05 -12.73
N SER A 134 1.05 -6.41 -12.12
CA SER A 134 0.69 -7.80 -11.85
C SER A 134 -0.81 -7.98 -11.68
N GLU A 135 -1.29 -9.12 -12.18
CA GLU A 135 -2.65 -9.59 -12.01
C GLU A 135 -2.64 -11.05 -11.57
N ILE A 136 -3.38 -11.37 -10.50
CA ILE A 136 -3.40 -12.71 -9.90
C ILE A 136 -4.85 -13.10 -9.63
N ASN A 137 -5.29 -14.25 -10.15
CA ASN A 137 -6.60 -14.79 -9.85
C ASN A 137 -6.56 -15.67 -8.61
N TRP A 138 -7.55 -15.51 -7.73
CA TRP A 138 -7.68 -16.27 -6.50
C TRP A 138 -9.03 -16.95 -6.39
N LYS A 139 -9.05 -18.14 -5.77
CA LYS A 139 -10.26 -18.79 -5.28
C LYS A 139 -10.02 -19.31 -3.89
N ASN A 140 -10.78 -18.79 -2.92
CA ASN A 140 -10.69 -19.15 -1.51
C ASN A 140 -9.25 -19.15 -0.94
N GLY A 141 -8.46 -18.14 -1.31
CA GLY A 141 -7.08 -17.94 -0.86
C GLY A 141 -6.01 -18.72 -1.64
N ILE A 142 -6.39 -19.43 -2.71
CA ILE A 142 -5.48 -20.19 -3.56
C ILE A 142 -5.37 -19.51 -4.92
N ILE A 143 -4.15 -19.38 -5.45
CA ILE A 143 -3.90 -18.83 -6.79
C ILE A 143 -4.46 -19.80 -7.83
N ILE A 144 -5.23 -19.29 -8.79
CA ILE A 144 -5.63 -20.01 -9.99
C ILE A 144 -4.72 -19.53 -11.12
N LEU A 145 -3.85 -20.43 -11.59
CA LEU A 145 -3.13 -20.23 -12.84
C LEU A 145 -4.10 -20.48 -13.99
N LYS A 146 -4.15 -19.59 -14.97
CA LYS A 146 -4.74 -19.95 -16.27
C LYS A 146 -3.77 -20.94 -16.91
N ASN A 147 -4.19 -22.19 -17.07
CA ASN A 147 -3.53 -23.04 -18.06
C ASN A 147 -3.85 -22.43 -19.43
N ASN A 148 -2.80 -22.00 -20.14
CA ASN A 148 -2.90 -21.71 -21.55
C ASN A 148 -2.89 -23.04 -22.29
N ASP A 149 -3.99 -23.79 -22.21
CA ASP A 149 -4.23 -24.92 -23.10
C ASP A 149 -5.16 -24.42 -24.23
N GLU A 150 -4.54 -23.79 -25.24
CA GLU A 150 -5.03 -23.70 -26.63
C GLU A 150 -3.89 -24.02 -27.58
#